data_AF-A0A672ZZA5-F1
#
_entry.id   AF-A0A672ZZA5-F1
#
_cell.length_a   1.000
_cell.length_b   1.000
_cell.length_c   1.000
_cell.angle_alpha   90.00
_cell.angle_beta   90.00
_cell.angle_gamma   90.00
#
_symmetry.space_group_name_H-M   'P 1'
#
loop_
_entity.id
_entity.type
_entity.pdbx_description
1 polymer ?
#
loop_
_entity_poly.entity_id
_entity_poly.type
_entity_poly.pdbx_seq_one_letter_code
_entity_poly.pdbx_strand_id
1 'polypeptide(L)'
;TEKLTRVPPNLPKSITDLRLGHNKISKISGSFEGMTNLTNLQLHANFIEDVGGAFKGLKSLTMLDMRKNKLKKVPENLPARLQQLYLEFNNIEAVPAGFLSMCPKLQFVRLAHNKLTDKGLPANVFNISTLVELDLSHNKLERIPTVSRNLENLYFHLCLKIFVFCSTVDMKTFSMLKMLRLDANQINAKDIPAEAAYCLRRVAFIDV
;
A
#
# COMPACT_ATOMS: atom_id res chain seq x y z
N THR A 1 18.52 2.66 26.42
CA THR A 1 17.91 1.33 26.28
C THR A 1 18.52 0.64 25.08
N GLU A 2 18.92 -0.63 25.23
CA GLU A 2 19.46 -1.41 24.12
C GLU A 2 18.38 -1.67 23.06
N LYS A 3 18.71 -1.51 21.78
CA LYS A 3 17.78 -1.75 20.67
C LYS A 3 17.75 -3.23 20.33
N LEU A 4 16.55 -3.80 20.15
CA LEU A 4 16.37 -5.20 19.80
C LEU A 4 16.93 -5.51 18.41
N THR A 5 17.61 -6.64 18.24
CA THR A 5 18.13 -7.12 16.95
C THR A 5 17.29 -8.25 16.35
N ARG A 6 16.34 -8.80 17.12
CA ARG A 6 15.39 -9.85 16.73
C ARG A 6 14.11 -9.71 17.55
N VAL A 7 13.04 -10.34 17.09
CA VAL A 7 11.81 -10.51 17.88
C VAL A 7 12.12 -11.39 19.11
N PRO A 8 11.69 -11.02 20.33
CA PRO A 8 11.86 -11.87 21.50
C PRO A 8 11.15 -13.23 21.32
N PRO A 9 11.80 -14.37 21.62
CA PRO A 9 11.28 -15.70 21.27
C PRO A 9 10.05 -16.15 22.10
N ASN A 10 9.90 -15.62 23.31
CA ASN A 10 8.89 -16.09 24.28
C ASN A 10 7.76 -15.08 24.50
N LEU A 11 7.32 -14.40 23.43
CA LEU A 11 6.18 -13.50 23.51
C LEU A 11 4.88 -14.29 23.80
N PRO A 12 4.05 -13.84 24.75
CA PRO A 12 2.75 -14.44 25.00
C PRO A 12 1.88 -14.51 23.74
N LYS A 13 1.32 -15.68 23.43
CA LYS A 13 0.48 -15.88 22.23
C LYS A 13 -0.88 -15.17 22.32
N SER A 14 -1.25 -14.68 23.50
CA SER A 14 -2.45 -13.89 23.75
C SER A 14 -2.34 -12.42 23.31
N ILE A 15 -1.15 -11.95 22.93
CA ILE A 15 -0.94 -10.56 22.51
C ILE A 15 -1.85 -10.19 21.32
N THR A 16 -2.48 -9.03 21.44
CA THR A 16 -3.32 -8.41 20.40
C THR A 16 -2.64 -7.21 19.72
N ASP A 17 -1.78 -6.49 20.43
CA ASP A 17 -1.04 -5.32 19.94
C ASP A 17 0.46 -5.51 20.23
N LEU A 18 1.28 -5.61 19.19
CA LEU A 18 2.73 -5.80 19.30
C LEU A 18 3.47 -4.65 18.62
N ARG A 19 4.20 -3.86 19.43
CA ARG A 19 4.99 -2.72 18.97
C ARG A 19 6.48 -2.99 19.11
N LEU A 20 7.13 -3.17 17.98
CA LEU A 20 8.57 -3.43 17.86
C LEU A 20 9.26 -2.38 16.98
N GLY A 21 8.64 -1.22 16.79
CA GLY A 21 9.20 -0.12 16.01
C GLY A 21 10.49 0.45 16.59
N HIS A 22 11.27 1.14 15.75
CA HIS A 22 12.51 1.85 16.14
C HIS A 22 13.61 0.96 16.75
N ASN A 23 13.68 -0.31 16.33
CA ASN A 23 14.69 -1.26 16.75
C ASN A 23 15.74 -1.50 15.65
N LYS A 24 16.50 -2.59 15.76
CA LYS A 24 17.47 -3.05 14.77
C LYS A 24 17.13 -4.45 14.25
N ILE A 25 15.84 -4.82 14.23
CA ILE A 25 15.38 -6.15 13.83
C ILE A 25 15.60 -6.33 12.33
N SER A 26 16.25 -7.42 11.93
CA SER A 26 16.48 -7.76 10.52
C SER A 26 15.86 -9.08 10.07
N LYS A 27 15.52 -9.97 11.02
CA LYS A 27 14.91 -11.28 10.76
C LYS A 27 13.63 -11.44 11.57
N ILE A 28 12.54 -11.82 10.90
CA ILE A 28 11.22 -12.03 11.52
C ILE A 28 10.58 -13.38 11.15
N SER A 29 11.24 -14.21 10.35
CA SER A 29 10.71 -15.52 9.95
C SER A 29 10.31 -16.37 11.16
N GLY A 30 9.08 -16.89 11.16
CA GLY A 30 8.52 -17.71 12.25
C GLY A 30 8.28 -16.97 13.58
N SER A 31 8.59 -15.68 13.68
CA SER A 31 8.58 -14.96 14.96
C SER A 31 7.19 -14.75 15.55
N PHE A 32 6.14 -14.81 14.72
CA PHE A 32 4.75 -14.57 15.14
C PHE A 32 3.87 -15.82 15.01
N GLU A 33 4.48 -16.99 14.87
CA GLU A 33 3.74 -18.25 14.72
C GLU A 33 2.79 -18.48 15.91
N GLY A 34 1.55 -18.87 15.63
CA GLY A 34 0.53 -19.13 16.64
C GLY A 34 -0.08 -17.88 17.31
N MET A 35 0.31 -16.66 16.93
CA MET A 35 -0.28 -15.42 17.46
C MET A 35 -1.63 -15.11 16.78
N THR A 36 -2.61 -16.00 16.92
CA THR A 36 -3.90 -15.92 16.21
C THR A 36 -4.75 -14.73 16.63
N ASN A 37 -4.50 -14.16 17.80
CA ASN A 37 -5.23 -13.02 18.36
C ASN A 37 -4.58 -11.66 18.04
N LEU A 38 -3.41 -11.65 17.40
CA LEU A 38 -2.71 -10.43 17.04
C LEU A 38 -3.53 -9.65 16.00
N THR A 39 -3.91 -8.42 16.35
CA THR A 39 -4.69 -7.52 15.49
C THR A 39 -3.84 -6.38 14.94
N ASN A 40 -2.85 -5.92 15.71
CA ASN A 40 -1.97 -4.82 15.35
C ASN A 40 -0.49 -5.22 15.48
N LEU A 41 0.29 -5.10 14.40
CA LEU A 41 1.71 -5.38 14.37
C LEU A 41 2.49 -4.19 13.80
N GLN A 42 3.30 -3.54 14.66
CA GLN A 42 4.16 -2.43 14.28
C GLN A 42 5.63 -2.83 14.28
N LEU A 43 6.23 -2.81 13.09
CA LEU A 43 7.62 -3.16 12.81
C LEU A 43 8.38 -2.01 12.12
N HIS A 44 7.85 -0.79 12.15
CA HIS A 44 8.45 0.35 11.46
C HIS A 44 9.84 0.73 11.98
N ALA A 45 10.66 1.35 11.14
CA ALA A 45 12.00 1.80 11.51
C ALA A 45 12.88 0.66 12.07
N ASN A 46 12.99 -0.42 11.29
CA ASN A 46 13.86 -1.57 11.52
C ASN A 46 14.73 -1.83 10.27
N PHE A 47 15.39 -2.99 10.20
CA PHE A 47 16.26 -3.38 9.08
C PHE A 47 15.74 -4.64 8.38
N ILE A 48 14.42 -4.82 8.30
CA ILE A 48 13.81 -6.02 7.71
C ILE A 48 13.94 -5.96 6.19
N GLU A 49 14.58 -6.97 5.62
CA GLU A 49 14.75 -7.12 4.17
C GLU A 49 13.81 -8.19 3.59
N ASP A 50 13.53 -9.23 4.38
CA ASP A 50 12.66 -10.35 4.04
C ASP A 50 11.80 -10.73 5.25
N VAL A 51 10.55 -11.06 4.98
CA VAL A 51 9.58 -11.51 5.98
C VAL A 51 9.47 -13.04 6.04
N GLY A 52 9.88 -13.76 4.99
CA GLY A 52 9.68 -15.19 4.85
C GLY A 52 8.24 -15.61 5.18
N GLY A 53 8.09 -16.60 6.06
CA GLY A 53 6.80 -17.06 6.57
C GLY A 53 6.28 -16.35 7.81
N ALA A 54 6.81 -15.17 8.18
CA ALA A 54 6.54 -14.51 9.47
C ALA A 54 5.04 -14.29 9.77
N PHE A 55 4.24 -14.02 8.74
CA PHE A 55 2.82 -13.68 8.91
C PHE A 55 1.87 -14.88 8.77
N LYS A 56 2.41 -16.08 8.57
CA LYS A 56 1.61 -17.30 8.47
C LYS A 56 0.84 -17.52 9.77
N GLY A 57 -0.47 -17.68 9.66
CA GLY A 57 -1.34 -18.00 10.80
C GLY A 57 -1.82 -16.80 11.62
N LEU A 58 -1.50 -15.56 11.24
CA LEU A 58 -2.02 -14.33 11.87
C LEU A 58 -3.48 -14.05 11.49
N LYS A 59 -4.39 -14.91 11.96
CA LYS A 59 -5.80 -14.96 11.54
C LYS A 59 -6.61 -13.70 11.88
N SER A 60 -6.15 -12.88 12.82
CA SER A 60 -6.87 -11.68 13.28
C SER A 60 -6.18 -10.37 12.91
N LEU A 61 -5.06 -10.40 12.19
CA LEU A 61 -4.29 -9.20 11.91
C LEU A 61 -5.06 -8.28 10.95
N THR A 62 -5.31 -7.05 11.41
CA THR A 62 -6.02 -6.02 10.64
C THR A 62 -5.11 -4.86 10.23
N MET A 63 -4.05 -4.58 11.01
CA MET A 63 -3.08 -3.54 10.68
C MET A 63 -1.65 -4.07 10.77
N LEU A 64 -0.89 -3.80 9.71
CA LEU A 64 0.54 -4.10 9.61
C LEU A 64 1.30 -2.86 9.18
N ASP A 65 2.20 -2.40 10.05
CA ASP A 65 3.08 -1.28 9.78
C ASP A 65 4.54 -1.74 9.66
N MET A 66 5.09 -1.67 8.45
CA MET A 66 6.49 -2.00 8.16
C MET A 66 7.21 -0.83 7.46
N ARG A 67 6.78 0.40 7.71
CA ARG A 67 7.43 1.59 7.16
C ARG A 67 8.91 1.68 7.56
N LYS A 68 9.74 2.34 6.74
CA LYS A 68 11.16 2.56 7.07
C LYS A 68 11.90 1.24 7.37
N ASN A 69 11.75 0.27 6.48
CA ASN A 69 12.51 -0.97 6.47
C ASN A 69 13.33 -1.05 5.17
N LYS A 70 13.80 -2.23 4.79
CA LYS A 70 14.62 -2.45 3.59
C LYS A 70 13.98 -3.43 2.61
N LEU A 71 12.66 -3.60 2.65
CA LEU A 71 11.93 -4.53 1.81
C LEU A 71 12.13 -4.20 0.34
N LYS A 72 12.40 -5.21 -0.50
CA LYS A 72 12.54 -5.09 -1.96
C LYS A 72 11.27 -5.42 -2.73
N LYS A 73 10.33 -6.11 -2.09
CA LYS A 73 9.04 -6.54 -2.66
C LYS A 73 7.96 -6.45 -1.59
N VAL A 74 6.71 -6.29 -2.01
CA VAL A 74 5.57 -6.52 -1.12
C VAL A 74 5.54 -8.00 -0.73
N PRO A 75 5.34 -8.35 0.55
CA PRO A 75 5.21 -9.75 0.97
C PRO A 75 4.08 -10.50 0.26
N GLU A 76 4.35 -11.73 -0.19
CA GLU A 76 3.36 -12.58 -0.86
C GLU A 76 2.33 -13.14 0.11
N ASN A 77 2.73 -13.47 1.34
CA ASN A 77 1.89 -14.20 2.30
C ASN A 77 1.28 -13.26 3.35
N LEU A 78 0.62 -12.19 2.91
CA LEU A 78 -0.08 -11.27 3.82
C LEU A 78 -1.35 -11.93 4.40
N PRO A 79 -1.74 -11.61 5.65
CA PRO A 79 -2.93 -12.20 6.25
C PRO A 79 -4.24 -11.76 5.57
N ALA A 80 -5.16 -12.71 5.35
CA ALA A 80 -6.41 -12.46 4.62
C ALA A 80 -7.36 -11.44 5.28
N ARG A 81 -7.23 -11.20 6.59
CA ARG A 81 -8.04 -10.20 7.34
C ARG A 81 -7.42 -8.80 7.36
N LEU A 82 -6.24 -8.62 6.76
CA LEU A 82 -5.55 -7.35 6.77
C LEU A 82 -6.40 -6.26 6.10
N GLN A 83 -6.51 -5.11 6.75
CA GLN A 83 -7.28 -3.95 6.29
C GLN A 83 -6.36 -2.76 5.96
N GLN A 84 -5.27 -2.62 6.71
CA GLN A 84 -4.33 -1.51 6.62
C GLN A 84 -2.89 -2.04 6.47
N LEU A 85 -2.22 -1.63 5.41
CA LEU A 85 -0.85 -2.02 5.09
C LEU A 85 0.00 -0.78 4.82
N TYR A 86 1.00 -0.56 5.67
CA TYR A 86 1.93 0.56 5.59
C TYR A 86 3.34 0.07 5.23
N LEU A 87 3.80 0.42 4.04
CA LEU A 87 5.08 -0.01 3.45
C LEU A 87 5.93 1.18 2.96
N GLU A 88 5.60 2.40 3.38
CA GLU A 88 6.31 3.61 2.98
C GLU A 88 7.79 3.57 3.37
N PHE A 89 8.64 4.24 2.60
CA PHE A 89 10.09 4.33 2.86
C PHE A 89 10.77 2.95 2.92
N ASN A 90 10.52 2.11 1.91
CA ASN A 90 11.24 0.86 1.69
C ASN A 90 12.00 0.93 0.34
N ASN A 91 12.49 -0.20 -0.15
CA ASN A 91 13.15 -0.32 -1.45
C ASN A 91 12.29 -1.15 -2.42
N ILE A 92 10.96 -1.09 -2.32
CA ILE A 92 10.06 -1.98 -3.05
C ILE A 92 10.12 -1.65 -4.55
N GLU A 93 10.51 -2.63 -5.35
CA GLU A 93 10.62 -2.51 -6.81
C GLU A 93 9.46 -3.20 -7.55
N ALA A 94 8.81 -4.17 -6.89
CA ALA A 94 7.71 -4.93 -7.47
C ALA A 94 6.65 -5.36 -6.45
N VAL A 95 5.44 -5.54 -6.97
CA VAL A 95 4.27 -6.06 -6.25
C VAL A 95 3.93 -7.45 -6.82
N PRO A 96 3.68 -8.48 -5.99
CA PRO A 96 3.27 -9.79 -6.47
C PRO A 96 1.93 -9.75 -7.19
N ALA A 97 1.78 -10.57 -8.23
CA ALA A 97 0.50 -10.75 -8.89
C ALA A 97 -0.53 -11.30 -7.90
N GLY A 98 -1.72 -10.69 -7.87
CA GLY A 98 -2.84 -11.19 -7.05
C GLY A 98 -2.69 -11.04 -5.53
N PHE A 99 -1.72 -10.27 -5.02
CA PHE A 99 -1.57 -10.10 -3.56
C PHE A 99 -2.83 -9.49 -2.90
N LEU A 100 -3.53 -8.59 -3.61
CA LEU A 100 -4.82 -8.05 -3.16
C LEU A 100 -5.96 -9.06 -3.25
N SER A 101 -5.91 -9.98 -4.22
CA SER A 101 -6.89 -11.07 -4.31
C SER A 101 -6.83 -11.99 -3.08
N MET A 102 -5.64 -12.15 -2.49
CA MET A 102 -5.44 -12.90 -1.25
C MET A 102 -5.83 -12.11 0.01
N CYS A 103 -5.95 -10.78 -0.09
CA CYS A 103 -6.30 -9.89 1.02
C CYS A 103 -7.61 -9.15 0.71
N PRO A 104 -8.76 -9.85 0.66
CA PRO A 104 -10.05 -9.26 0.21
C PRO A 104 -10.66 -8.26 1.21
N LYS A 105 -9.97 -7.98 2.32
CA LYS A 105 -10.37 -6.98 3.31
C LYS A 105 -9.49 -5.73 3.28
N LEU A 106 -8.47 -5.70 2.42
CA LEU A 106 -7.53 -4.58 2.37
C LEU A 106 -8.21 -3.33 1.80
N GLN A 107 -8.12 -2.25 2.56
CA GLN A 107 -8.77 -0.96 2.28
C GLN A 107 -7.75 0.17 2.12
N PHE A 108 -6.68 0.15 2.92
CA PHE A 108 -5.67 1.20 2.95
C PHE A 108 -4.30 0.60 2.63
N VAL A 109 -3.70 1.03 1.52
CA VAL A 109 -2.38 0.60 1.08
C VAL A 109 -1.50 1.82 0.84
N ARG A 110 -0.41 1.91 1.59
CA ARG A 110 0.57 2.98 1.41
C ARG A 110 1.92 2.40 1.01
N LEU A 111 2.38 2.81 -0.17
CA LEU A 111 3.60 2.39 -0.84
C LEU A 111 4.48 3.59 -1.21
N ALA A 112 4.23 4.75 -0.61
CA ALA A 112 4.97 5.97 -0.90
C ALA A 112 6.48 5.81 -0.65
N HIS A 113 7.30 6.57 -1.35
CA HIS A 113 8.77 6.55 -1.19
C HIS A 113 9.36 5.14 -1.32
N ASN A 114 9.06 4.49 -2.45
CA ASN A 114 9.62 3.21 -2.85
C ASN A 114 10.28 3.34 -4.24
N LYS A 115 10.55 2.22 -4.91
CA LYS A 115 11.21 2.18 -6.22
C LYS A 115 10.33 1.51 -7.28
N LEU A 116 9.00 1.54 -7.10
CA LEU A 116 8.06 0.91 -8.03
C LEU A 116 8.17 1.56 -9.41
N THR A 117 8.18 0.72 -10.44
CA THR A 117 8.12 1.12 -11.85
C THR A 117 6.92 0.44 -12.51
N ASP A 118 6.52 0.89 -13.70
CA ASP A 118 5.41 0.28 -14.44
C ASP A 118 5.61 -1.23 -14.65
N LYS A 119 6.87 -1.68 -14.84
CA LYS A 119 7.23 -3.11 -14.97
C LYS A 119 7.07 -3.90 -13.67
N GLY A 120 7.17 -3.23 -12.53
CA GLY A 120 7.00 -3.81 -11.20
C GLY A 120 5.55 -3.95 -10.76
N LEU A 121 4.60 -3.42 -11.55
CA LEU A 121 3.17 -3.51 -11.28
C LEU A 121 2.50 -4.50 -12.24
N PRO A 122 1.96 -5.62 -11.72
CA PRO A 122 1.11 -6.50 -12.50
C PRO A 122 -0.13 -5.74 -13.03
N ALA A 123 -0.62 -6.14 -14.20
CA ALA A 123 -1.81 -5.55 -14.78
C ALA A 123 -3.01 -5.68 -13.82
N ASN A 124 -3.78 -4.60 -13.66
CA ASN A 124 -4.98 -4.53 -12.82
C ASN A 124 -4.77 -4.88 -11.34
N VAL A 125 -3.52 -4.86 -10.83
CA VAL A 125 -3.22 -5.28 -9.45
C VAL A 125 -3.98 -4.47 -8.39
N PHE A 126 -4.26 -3.19 -8.65
CA PHE A 126 -5.03 -2.30 -7.77
C PHE A 126 -6.50 -2.14 -8.19
N ASN A 127 -6.96 -2.85 -9.21
CA ASN A 127 -8.34 -2.80 -9.68
C ASN A 127 -9.24 -3.73 -8.85
N ILE A 128 -9.34 -3.44 -7.54
CA ILE A 128 -10.17 -4.17 -6.59
C ILE A 128 -11.13 -3.21 -5.88
N SER A 129 -12.37 -3.65 -5.69
CA SER A 129 -13.45 -2.82 -5.14
C SER A 129 -13.33 -2.51 -3.65
N THR A 130 -12.41 -3.17 -2.95
CA THR A 130 -12.22 -3.06 -1.49
C THR A 130 -11.31 -1.90 -1.12
N LEU A 131 -10.45 -1.45 -2.03
CA LEU A 131 -9.54 -0.35 -1.74
C LEU A 131 -10.29 0.98 -1.64
N VAL A 132 -10.00 1.69 -0.56
CA VAL A 132 -10.49 3.05 -0.28
C VAL A 132 -9.36 4.06 -0.49
N GLU A 133 -8.14 3.71 -0.07
CA GLU A 133 -6.96 4.57 -0.19
C GLU A 133 -5.77 3.81 -0.78
N LEU A 134 -5.12 4.44 -1.75
CA LEU A 134 -3.89 3.98 -2.36
C LEU A 134 -2.90 5.15 -2.47
N ASP A 135 -1.75 4.99 -1.81
CA ASP A 135 -0.65 5.95 -1.92
C ASP A 135 0.54 5.33 -2.64
N LEU A 136 0.81 5.83 -3.84
CA LEU A 136 1.93 5.46 -4.70
C LEU A 136 2.89 6.64 -4.92
N SER A 137 2.75 7.73 -4.16
CA SER A 137 3.56 8.94 -4.31
C SER A 137 5.06 8.64 -4.15
N HIS A 138 5.91 9.45 -4.79
CA HIS A 138 7.37 9.30 -4.72
C HIS A 138 7.86 7.87 -5.06
N ASN A 139 7.31 7.29 -6.13
CA ASN A 139 7.84 6.11 -6.81
C ASN A 139 8.44 6.51 -8.17
N LYS A 140 8.75 5.53 -9.02
CA LYS A 140 9.28 5.71 -10.37
C LYS A 140 8.26 5.27 -11.43
N LEU A 141 6.98 5.51 -11.15
CA LEU A 141 5.87 5.17 -12.03
C LEU A 141 5.73 6.26 -13.09
N GLU A 142 5.57 5.86 -14.34
CA GLU A 142 5.40 6.79 -15.46
C GLU A 142 3.93 6.98 -15.82
N ARG A 143 3.07 6.04 -15.39
CA ARG A 143 1.63 6.10 -15.60
C ARG A 143 0.85 5.78 -14.33
N ILE A 144 -0.34 6.38 -14.21
CA ILE A 144 -1.28 6.01 -13.16
C ILE A 144 -1.80 4.58 -13.47
N PRO A 145 -1.72 3.62 -12.54
CA PRO A 145 -2.23 2.28 -12.76
C PRO A 145 -3.76 2.27 -12.80
N THR A 146 -4.34 1.27 -13.47
CA THR A 146 -5.79 1.02 -13.42
C THR A 146 -6.23 0.73 -11.98
N VAL A 147 -7.17 1.52 -11.48
CA VAL A 147 -7.76 1.38 -10.15
C VAL A 147 -9.27 1.17 -10.25
N SER A 148 -9.86 0.60 -9.20
CA SER A 148 -11.31 0.45 -9.12
C SER A 148 -11.99 1.81 -8.96
N ARG A 149 -13.18 1.95 -9.52
CA ARG A 149 -14.08 3.09 -9.31
C ARG A 149 -14.43 3.35 -7.84
N ASN A 150 -14.27 2.38 -6.96
CA ASN A 150 -14.55 2.52 -5.53
C ASN A 150 -13.47 3.26 -4.76
N LEU A 151 -12.27 3.42 -5.35
CA LEU A 151 -11.17 4.12 -4.70
C LEU A 151 -11.58 5.56 -4.39
N GLU A 152 -11.34 6.00 -3.16
CA GLU A 152 -11.71 7.34 -2.69
C GLU A 152 -10.51 8.28 -2.65
N ASN A 153 -9.33 7.77 -2.30
CA ASN A 153 -8.11 8.56 -2.18
C ASN A 153 -6.99 7.93 -3.00
N LEU A 154 -6.45 8.70 -3.95
CA LEU A 154 -5.28 8.33 -4.73
C LEU A 154 -4.21 9.41 -4.59
N TYR A 155 -3.04 9.00 -4.08
CA TYR A 155 -1.85 9.84 -4.00
C TYR A 155 -0.82 9.30 -4.99
N PHE A 156 -0.39 10.16 -5.92
CA PHE A 156 0.47 9.73 -7.01
C PHE A 156 1.39 10.87 -7.46
N HIS A 157 2.65 10.53 -7.79
CA HIS A 157 3.62 11.46 -8.34
C HIS A 157 4.07 10.96 -9.72
N LEU A 158 3.80 11.73 -10.79
CA LEU A 158 4.11 11.47 -12.19
C LEU A 158 5.38 12.21 -12.63
N CYS A 159 6.26 11.51 -13.35
CA CYS A 159 7.37 12.15 -14.04
C CYS A 159 6.99 12.68 -15.44
N LEU A 160 5.95 12.15 -16.11
CA LEU A 160 5.63 12.51 -17.51
C LEU A 160 4.12 12.47 -17.87
N LYS A 161 3.79 13.24 -18.92
CA LYS A 161 2.48 13.78 -19.34
C LYS A 161 1.51 12.78 -20.00
N ILE A 162 1.08 11.71 -19.33
CA ILE A 162 0.01 10.86 -19.90
C ILE A 162 -1.11 10.61 -18.88
N PHE A 163 -2.22 11.31 -19.10
CA PHE A 163 -3.49 11.08 -18.42
C PHE A 163 -4.24 9.93 -19.10
N VAL A 164 -4.34 8.77 -18.43
CA VAL A 164 -5.28 7.69 -18.79
C VAL A 164 -6.18 7.38 -17.61
N PHE A 165 -6.59 8.40 -16.84
CA PHE A 165 -7.32 8.14 -15.61
C PHE A 165 -8.81 7.83 -15.82
N CYS A 166 -9.39 8.19 -16.97
CA CYS A 166 -10.84 8.07 -17.20
C CYS A 166 -11.15 7.83 -18.69
N SER A 167 -11.08 6.57 -19.13
CA SER A 167 -11.22 6.21 -20.56
C SER A 167 -12.66 6.18 -21.07
N THR A 168 -13.70 6.19 -20.23
CA THR A 168 -15.11 6.57 -20.55
C THR A 168 -15.98 6.33 -19.33
N VAL A 169 -16.70 7.35 -18.90
CA VAL A 169 -17.42 7.36 -17.62
C VAL A 169 -18.76 8.07 -17.83
N ASP A 170 -19.87 7.33 -17.79
CA ASP A 170 -21.20 7.85 -18.13
C ASP A 170 -21.90 8.51 -16.92
N MET A 171 -23.11 9.03 -17.13
CA MET A 171 -23.89 9.71 -16.07
C MET A 171 -24.27 8.81 -14.89
N LYS A 172 -24.19 7.48 -15.02
CA LYS A 172 -24.61 6.50 -13.99
C LYS A 172 -23.42 5.73 -13.39
N THR A 173 -22.27 5.73 -14.05
CA THR A 173 -21.09 4.97 -13.66
C THR A 173 -19.90 5.92 -13.58
N PHE A 174 -19.57 6.39 -12.38
CA PHE A 174 -18.48 7.35 -12.15
C PHE A 174 -17.54 6.96 -11.01
N SER A 175 -16.36 7.60 -10.97
CA SER A 175 -15.34 7.36 -9.95
C SER A 175 -15.77 7.92 -8.61
N MET A 176 -15.50 7.17 -7.53
CA MET A 176 -15.77 7.57 -6.15
C MET A 176 -14.64 8.41 -5.54
N LEU A 177 -13.60 8.72 -6.31
CA LEU A 177 -12.49 9.55 -5.86
C LEU A 177 -12.98 10.89 -5.30
N LYS A 178 -12.49 11.18 -4.10
CA LYS A 178 -12.68 12.44 -3.37
C LYS A 178 -11.39 13.25 -3.35
N MET A 179 -10.25 12.56 -3.26
CA MET A 179 -8.92 13.14 -3.24
C MET A 179 -8.08 12.56 -4.38
N LEU A 180 -7.58 13.44 -5.24
CA LEU A 180 -6.55 13.12 -6.21
C LEU A 180 -5.37 14.07 -6.00
N ARG A 181 -4.29 13.56 -5.42
CA ARG A 181 -3.05 14.32 -5.20
C ARG A 181 -2.04 13.97 -6.27
N LEU A 182 -1.68 14.98 -7.06
CA LEU A 182 -0.73 14.93 -8.17
C LEU A 182 0.46 15.88 -7.91
N ASP A 183 0.77 16.14 -6.65
CA ASP A 183 1.81 17.08 -6.21
C ASP A 183 3.15 16.86 -6.96
N ALA A 184 3.81 17.96 -7.29
CA ALA A 184 5.14 18.01 -7.92
C ALA A 184 5.21 17.41 -9.34
N ASN A 185 4.06 17.29 -9.99
CA ASN A 185 3.98 17.06 -11.42
C ASN A 185 3.88 18.45 -12.06
N GLN A 186 4.62 18.76 -13.13
CA GLN A 186 4.44 20.03 -13.87
C GLN A 186 3.09 20.11 -14.62
N ILE A 187 2.05 19.50 -14.05
CA ILE A 187 0.70 19.37 -14.55
C ILE A 187 -0.06 20.61 -14.10
N ASN A 188 -0.55 21.35 -15.07
CA ASN A 188 -1.47 22.45 -14.82
C ASN A 188 -2.90 21.96 -15.04
N ALA A 189 -3.90 22.71 -14.57
CA ALA A 189 -5.31 22.39 -14.78
C ALA A 189 -5.67 22.17 -16.28
N LYS A 190 -4.97 22.84 -17.20
CA LYS A 190 -5.13 22.69 -18.66
C LYS A 190 -4.66 21.35 -19.23
N ASP A 191 -3.80 20.63 -18.51
CA ASP A 191 -3.25 19.34 -18.94
C ASP A 191 -4.22 18.18 -18.59
N ILE A 192 -5.28 18.49 -17.83
CA ILE A 192 -6.36 17.56 -17.50
C ILE A 192 -7.42 17.63 -18.61
N PRO A 193 -7.74 16.52 -19.31
CA PRO A 193 -8.77 16.50 -20.34
C PRO A 193 -10.12 16.96 -19.78
N ALA A 194 -10.88 17.75 -20.55
CA ALA A 194 -12.20 18.24 -20.13
C ALA A 194 -13.15 17.08 -19.78
N GLU A 195 -13.00 15.94 -20.46
CA GLU A 195 -13.76 14.72 -20.25
C GLU A 195 -13.49 14.09 -18.88
N ALA A 196 -12.33 14.36 -18.27
CA ALA A 196 -12.04 13.90 -16.92
C ALA A 196 -13.01 14.50 -15.90
N ALA A 197 -13.63 15.65 -16.19
CA ALA A 197 -14.69 16.23 -15.37
C ALA A 197 -15.89 15.28 -15.23
N TYR A 198 -16.22 14.47 -16.25
CA TYR A 198 -17.31 13.49 -16.16
C TYR A 198 -17.00 12.33 -15.21
N CYS A 199 -15.72 12.07 -14.97
CA CYS A 199 -15.25 10.96 -14.15
C CYS A 199 -14.93 11.38 -12.71
N LEU A 200 -14.32 12.56 -12.55
CA LEU A 200 -13.83 13.11 -11.28
C LEU A 200 -14.86 14.01 -10.60
N ARG A 201 -16.16 13.85 -10.89
CA ARG A 201 -17.24 14.73 -10.38
C ARG A 201 -17.32 14.82 -8.85
N ARG A 202 -16.76 13.83 -8.14
CA ARG A 202 -16.73 13.77 -6.66
C ARG A 202 -15.44 14.29 -6.05
N VAL A 203 -14.44 14.63 -6.86
CA VAL A 203 -13.16 15.12 -6.38
C VAL A 203 -13.37 16.52 -5.82
N ALA A 204 -13.21 16.66 -4.51
CA ALA A 204 -13.35 17.94 -3.82
C ALA A 204 -12.06 18.75 -3.87
N PHE A 205 -10.92 18.09 -4.12
CA PHE A 205 -9.61 18.71 -4.10
C PHE A 205 -8.66 17.95 -5.01
N ILE A 206 -8.15 18.68 -6.00
CA ILE A 206 -7.03 18.28 -6.86
C ILE A 206 -5.86 19.15 -6.43
N ASP A 207 -4.80 18.52 -5.97
CA ASP A 207 -3.54 19.20 -5.69
C ASP A 207 -2.58 18.85 -6.82
N VAL A 208 -2.07 19.87 -7.49
CA VAL A 208 -1.23 19.79 -8.70
C VAL A 208 0.02 20.64 -8.48
#